data_AF-K1SZP1-F1
#
_entry.id   AF-K1SZP1-F1
#
_cell.length_a   1.000
_cell.length_b   1.000
_cell.length_c   1.000
_cell.angle_alpha   90.00
_cell.angle_beta   90.00
_cell.angle_gamma   90.00
#
_symmetry.space_group_name_H-M   'P 1'
#
loop_
_entity.id
_entity.type
_entity.pdbx_description
1 polymer ?
#
loop_
_entity_poly.entity_id
_entity_poly.type
_entity_poly.pdbx_seq_one_letter_code
_entity_poly.pdbx_strand_id
1 'polypeptide(L)'
;TGRKAFSLSDVWYGMGLQMLLYLFALERSGPARYGHEIVPAGVLYVPARDVLIPADRRLSPEEAARERAGAVRRSGLLLDDAAVLHAMEHSDTPQYLPVSPRRKTARSQARSSSACSRGILKRHCSTSRTSCAAAASRPTPTSAPGRTRPARTATI
;
A
#
# COMPACT_ATOMS: atom_id res chain seq x y z
N THR A 1 -14.16 6.80 7.55
CA THR A 1 -13.56 6.22 6.34
C THR A 1 -12.16 5.74 6.68
N GLY A 2 -11.89 4.43 6.75
CA GLY A 2 -10.66 3.93 7.43
C GLY A 2 -10.08 2.62 6.90
N ARG A 3 -10.50 2.15 5.72
CA ARG A 3 -9.90 0.98 5.08
C ARG A 3 -8.82 1.46 4.10
N LYS A 4 -7.55 1.34 4.49
CA LYS A 4 -6.41 1.61 3.60
C LYS A 4 -5.97 0.30 2.97
N ALA A 5 -6.20 0.17 1.67
CA ALA A 5 -5.71 -0.95 0.89
C ALA A 5 -4.45 -0.54 0.13
N PHE A 6 -3.49 -1.45 0.01
CA PHE A 6 -2.35 -1.21 -0.87
C PHE A 6 -2.80 -1.17 -2.34
N SER A 7 -2.37 -0.15 -3.10
CA SER A 7 -2.67 0.02 -4.53
C SER A 7 -1.37 0.34 -5.28
N LEU A 8 -1.04 -0.45 -6.32
CA LEU A 8 0.14 -0.20 -7.15
C LEU A 8 -0.05 1.06 -8.00
N SER A 9 -1.30 1.36 -8.40
CA SER A 9 -1.65 2.59 -9.11
C SER A 9 -1.31 3.82 -8.26
N ASP A 10 -1.64 3.80 -6.97
CA ASP A 10 -1.35 4.92 -6.06
C ASP A 10 0.15 5.12 -5.89
N VAL A 11 0.93 4.03 -5.92
CA VAL A 11 2.40 4.10 -5.91
C VAL A 11 2.93 4.70 -7.21
N TRP A 12 2.37 4.31 -8.36
CA TRP A 12 2.78 4.84 -9.66
C TRP A 12 2.58 6.36 -9.74
N TYR A 13 1.44 6.86 -9.26
CA TYR A 13 1.13 8.30 -9.20
C TYR A 13 1.73 9.03 -7.99
N GLY A 14 2.48 8.35 -7.13
CA GLY A 14 3.16 8.96 -5.98
C GLY A 14 2.30 9.19 -4.73
N MET A 15 1.01 8.83 -4.74
CA MET A 15 0.11 8.95 -3.59
C MET A 15 0.35 7.89 -2.50
N GLY A 16 0.86 6.71 -2.89
CA GLY A 16 1.00 5.53 -2.03
C GLY A 16 2.42 5.28 -1.49
N LEU A 17 3.31 6.28 -1.48
CA LEU A 17 4.75 6.05 -1.28
C LEU A 17 5.18 5.80 0.17
N GLN A 18 4.42 6.30 1.15
CA GLN A 18 4.86 6.37 2.56
C GLN A 18 5.43 5.05 3.10
N MET A 19 4.73 3.93 2.91
CA MET A 19 5.19 2.65 3.46
C MET A 19 6.41 2.09 2.73
N LEU A 20 6.51 2.32 1.41
CA LEU A 20 7.68 1.89 0.64
C LEU A 20 8.92 2.69 1.03
N LEU A 21 8.75 3.98 1.33
CA LEU A 21 9.83 4.81 1.84
C LEU A 21 10.35 4.29 3.19
N TYR A 22 9.47 3.89 4.11
CA TYR A 22 9.90 3.26 5.36
C TYR A 22 10.63 1.94 5.12
N LEU A 23 10.12 1.10 4.22
CA LEU A 23 10.75 -0.16 3.87
C LEU A 23 12.19 0.05 3.38
N PHE A 24 12.39 0.99 2.45
CA PHE A 24 13.70 1.29 1.88
C PHE A 24 14.62 2.05 2.85
N ALA A 25 14.05 2.83 3.77
CA ALA A 25 14.82 3.47 4.83
C ALA A 25 15.36 2.42 5.81
N LEU A 26 14.54 1.43 6.19
CA LEU A 26 14.96 0.32 7.04
C LEU A 26 16.00 -0.57 6.34
N GLU A 27 15.83 -0.87 5.05
CA GLU A 27 16.83 -1.59 4.26
C GLU A 27 18.17 -0.85 4.24
N ARG A 28 18.16 0.47 4.01
CA ARG A 28 19.39 1.28 3.94
C ARG A 28 20.09 1.45 5.28
N SER A 29 19.32 1.63 6.36
CA SER A 29 19.87 1.83 7.72
C SER A 29 20.10 0.53 8.48
N GLY A 30 19.57 -0.58 7.97
CA GLY A 30 19.63 -1.91 8.57
C GLY A 30 21.05 -2.36 8.91
N PRO A 31 22.00 -2.37 7.97
CA PRO A 31 23.37 -2.84 8.23
C PRO A 31 24.04 -2.11 9.39
N ALA A 32 23.87 -0.79 9.47
CA ALA A 32 24.44 0.01 10.55
C ALA A 32 23.81 -0.28 11.92
N ARG A 33 22.53 -0.70 11.96
CA ARG A 33 21.79 -0.94 13.19
C ARG A 33 21.88 -2.38 13.69
N TYR A 34 21.93 -3.35 12.77
CA TYR A 34 21.81 -4.78 13.10
C TYR A 34 23.09 -5.58 12.79
N GLY A 35 24.10 -4.95 12.17
CA GLY A 35 25.42 -5.56 11.92
C GLY A 35 25.46 -6.56 10.78
N HIS A 36 24.40 -6.68 9.99
CA HIS A 36 24.32 -7.56 8.83
C HIS A 36 23.38 -6.97 7.76
N GLU A 37 23.49 -7.48 6.53
CA GLU A 37 22.61 -7.05 5.44
C GLU A 37 21.15 -7.43 5.73
N ILE A 38 20.23 -6.48 5.51
CA ILE A 38 18.80 -6.71 5.74
C ILE A 38 18.07 -6.72 4.42
N VAL A 39 17.40 -7.84 4.15
CA VAL A 39 16.46 -7.96 3.03
C VAL A 39 15.04 -7.78 3.55
N PRO A 40 14.33 -6.71 3.16
CA PRO A 40 12.96 -6.51 3.62
C PRO A 40 12.01 -7.59 3.07
N ALA A 41 11.24 -8.20 3.97
CA ALA A 41 10.23 -9.21 3.63
C ALA A 41 9.00 -8.61 2.94
N GLY A 42 8.60 -7.38 3.26
CA GLY A 42 7.44 -6.73 2.65
C GLY A 42 6.80 -5.65 3.52
N VAL A 43 5.65 -5.16 3.08
CA VAL A 43 4.80 -4.18 3.77
C VAL A 43 3.39 -4.74 3.84
N LEU A 44 2.80 -4.75 5.03
CA LEU A 44 1.43 -5.17 5.27
C LEU A 44 0.64 -4.06 5.98
N TYR A 45 -0.57 -3.83 5.48
CA TYR A 45 -1.60 -3.02 6.12
C TYR A 45 -2.52 -3.94 6.91
N VAL A 46 -2.52 -3.78 8.22
CA VAL A 46 -3.41 -4.50 9.14
C VAL A 46 -4.76 -3.75 9.19
N PRO A 47 -5.90 -4.44 9.01
CA PRO A 47 -7.22 -3.84 9.20
C PRO A 47 -7.37 -3.33 10.64
N ALA A 48 -7.66 -2.05 10.81
CA ALA A 48 -7.72 -1.40 12.12
C ALA A 48 -9.09 -1.47 12.81
N ARG A 49 -10.09 -2.07 12.15
CA ARG A 49 -11.46 -2.16 12.69
C ARG A 49 -11.91 -3.60 12.69
N ASP A 50 -12.57 -3.99 13.78
CA ASP A 50 -13.39 -5.18 13.79
C ASP A 50 -14.49 -5.01 12.75
N VAL A 51 -14.53 -5.93 11.78
CA VAL A 51 -15.61 -5.96 10.80
C VAL A 51 -16.82 -6.53 11.52
N LEU A 52 -17.68 -5.63 11.99
CA LEU A 52 -19.03 -5.98 12.41
C LEU A 52 -19.76 -6.50 11.18
N ILE A 53 -20.00 -7.80 11.14
CA ILE A 53 -20.85 -8.41 10.11
C ILE A 53 -22.28 -8.01 10.44
N PRO A 54 -22.97 -7.23 9.58
CA PRO A 54 -24.32 -6.79 9.85
C PRO A 54 -25.24 -7.99 10.03
N ALA A 55 -25.91 -8.07 11.18
CA ALA A 55 -26.79 -9.18 11.54
C ALA A 55 -28.03 -9.33 10.62
N ASP A 56 -28.38 -8.28 9.86
CA ASP A 56 -29.51 -8.27 8.92
C ASP A 56 -29.31 -9.15 7.68
N ARG A 57 -28.08 -9.61 7.42
CA ARG A 57 -27.86 -10.61 6.38
C ARG A 57 -28.17 -12.00 6.97
N ARG A 58 -29.19 -12.69 6.43
CA ARG A 58 -29.34 -14.15 6.57
C ARG A 58 -28.18 -14.86 5.88
N LEU A 59 -26.99 -14.78 6.49
CA LEU A 59 -25.82 -15.52 6.03
C LEU A 59 -25.90 -16.93 6.62
N SER A 60 -25.61 -17.91 5.79
CA SER A 60 -25.27 -19.24 6.31
C SER A 60 -24.02 -19.15 7.20
N PRO A 61 -23.84 -20.10 8.14
CA PRO A 61 -22.63 -20.15 8.98
C PRO A 61 -21.33 -20.13 8.16
N GLU A 62 -21.33 -20.74 6.97
CA GLU A 62 -20.19 -20.76 6.06
C GLU A 62 -19.89 -19.40 5.44
N GLU A 63 -20.91 -18.66 5.01
CA GLU A 63 -20.74 -17.32 4.44
C GLU A 63 -20.28 -16.33 5.50
N ALA A 64 -20.82 -16.43 6.72
CA ALA A 64 -20.36 -15.65 7.85
C ALA A 64 -18.88 -15.92 8.17
N ALA A 65 -18.45 -17.19 8.15
CA ALA A 65 -17.05 -17.55 8.35
C ALA A 65 -16.14 -16.98 7.24
N ARG A 66 -16.57 -17.00 5.98
CA ARG A 66 -15.84 -16.39 4.86
C ARG A 66 -15.72 -14.88 4.98
N GLU A 67 -16.79 -14.20 5.36
CA GLU A 67 -16.74 -12.74 5.59
C GLU A 67 -15.81 -12.39 6.76
N ARG A 68 -15.82 -13.17 7.85
CA ARG A 68 -14.86 -13.01 8.96
C ARG A 68 -13.41 -13.22 8.50
N ALA A 69 -13.16 -14.28 7.73
CA ALA A 69 -11.83 -14.56 7.20
C ALA A 69 -11.34 -13.46 6.24
N GLY A 70 -12.22 -12.92 5.38
CA GLY A 70 -11.90 -11.81 4.50
C GLY A 70 -11.62 -10.50 5.25
N ALA A 71 -12.32 -10.26 6.35
CA ALA A 71 -12.16 -9.08 7.20
C ALA A 71 -10.80 -8.97 7.87
N VAL A 72 -10.23 -10.11 8.31
CA VAL A 72 -8.93 -10.15 8.97
C VAL A 72 -7.76 -10.18 7.98
N ARG A 73 -8.04 -10.36 6.69
CA ARG A 73 -7.02 -10.48 5.66
C ARG A 73 -6.30 -9.15 5.46
N ARG A 74 -4.98 -9.19 5.58
CA ARG A 74 -4.11 -8.03 5.40
C ARG A 74 -3.97 -7.71 3.92
N SER A 75 -3.71 -6.45 3.59
CA SER A 75 -3.37 -6.03 2.22
C SER A 75 -1.93 -5.54 2.19
N GLY A 76 -1.21 -5.73 1.09
CA GLY A 76 0.19 -5.31 1.05
C GLY A 76 0.99 -5.86 -0.10
N LEU A 77 2.31 -5.80 0.07
CA LEU A 77 3.32 -6.28 -0.86
C LEU A 77 4.28 -7.18 -0.09
N LEU A 78 4.47 -8.41 -0.54
CA LEU A 78 5.35 -9.39 0.10
C LEU A 78 6.44 -9.84 -0.86
N LEU A 79 7.55 -10.32 -0.30
CA LEU A 79 8.56 -11.07 -1.02
C LEU A 79 8.01 -12.46 -1.34
N ASP A 80 8.14 -12.85 -2.60
CA ASP A 80 7.75 -14.17 -3.08
C ASP A 80 8.81 -15.24 -2.71
N ASP A 81 8.94 -15.50 -1.41
CA ASP A 81 9.86 -16.49 -0.83
C ASP A 81 9.10 -17.36 0.19
N ALA A 82 9.07 -18.67 -0.05
CA ALA A 82 8.33 -19.61 0.78
C ALA A 82 8.81 -19.64 2.23
N ALA A 83 10.12 -19.51 2.48
CA ALA A 83 10.67 -19.51 3.84
C ALA A 83 10.23 -18.24 4.59
N VAL A 84 10.21 -17.10 3.90
CA VAL A 84 9.74 -15.82 4.47
C VAL A 84 8.23 -15.89 4.75
N LEU A 85 7.43 -16.39 3.80
CA LEU A 85 5.98 -16.51 3.99
C LEU A 85 5.63 -17.43 5.15
N HIS A 86 6.32 -18.57 5.28
CA HIS A 86 6.13 -19.50 6.40
C HIS A 86 6.56 -18.90 7.74
N ALA A 87 7.68 -18.16 7.77
CA ALA A 87 8.11 -17.45 8.97
C ALA A 87 7.14 -16.32 9.39
N MET A 88 6.43 -15.71 8.43
CA MET A 88 5.43 -14.67 8.68
C MET A 88 4.10 -15.23 9.18
N GLU A 89 3.72 -16.43 8.75
CA GLU A 89 2.52 -17.14 9.21
C GLU A 89 2.80 -18.65 9.23
N HIS A 90 2.95 -19.21 10.44
CA HIS A 90 3.24 -20.63 10.68
C HIS A 90 1.97 -21.48 10.48
N SER A 91 1.52 -21.59 9.22
CA SER A 91 0.37 -22.39 8.80
C SER A 91 0.52 -22.80 7.35
N ASP A 92 0.12 -24.03 7.02
CA ASP A 92 0.04 -24.51 5.63
C ASP A 92 -1.11 -23.83 4.85
N THR A 93 -2.04 -23.22 5.58
CA THR A 93 -3.20 -22.49 5.03
C THR A 93 -3.23 -21.07 5.59
N PRO A 94 -2.48 -20.13 4.99
CA PRO A 94 -2.41 -18.77 5.49
C PRO A 94 -3.76 -18.05 5.38
N GLN A 95 -4.23 -17.52 6.51
CA GLN A 95 -5.52 -16.83 6.65
C GLN A 95 -5.35 -15.30 6.66
N TYR A 96 -4.22 -14.81 7.18
CA TYR A 96 -4.00 -13.36 7.34
C TYR A 96 -3.22 -12.76 6.19
N LEU A 97 -2.30 -13.52 5.60
CA LEU A 97 -1.47 -13.02 4.52
C LEU A 97 -2.26 -12.84 3.20
N PRO A 98 -1.94 -11.81 2.42
CA PRO A 98 -2.42 -11.66 1.05
C PRO A 98 -1.65 -12.61 0.14
N VAL A 99 -1.75 -13.92 0.36
CA VAL A 99 -1.22 -14.97 -0.52
C VAL A 99 -2.30 -16.01 -0.78
N SER A 100 -2.41 -16.51 -2.02
CA SER A 100 -3.33 -17.61 -2.33
C SER A 100 -2.53 -18.91 -2.39
N PRO A 101 -2.87 -19.95 -1.59
CA PRO A 101 -2.17 -21.23 -1.60
C PRO A 101 -2.35 -22.01 -2.92
N ARG A 102 -3.22 -21.54 -3.82
CA ARG A 102 -3.50 -22.16 -5.12
C ARG A 102 -3.21 -21.18 -6.26
N ARG A 103 -2.31 -21.61 -7.15
CA ARG A 103 -2.01 -21.10 -8.50
C ARG A 103 -1.11 -19.87 -8.63
N LYS A 104 0.04 -20.14 -9.25
CA LYS A 104 0.93 -19.25 -10.03
C LYS A 104 0.25 -18.40 -11.13
N THR A 105 -1.09 -18.32 -11.19
CA THR A 105 -1.83 -17.68 -12.30
C THR A 105 -3.09 -16.92 -11.89
N ALA A 106 -3.46 -16.87 -10.60
CA ALA A 106 -4.68 -16.17 -10.17
C ALA A 106 -4.33 -14.78 -9.64
N ARG A 107 -4.58 -13.78 -10.47
CA ARG A 107 -4.46 -12.34 -10.19
C ARG A 107 -5.54 -11.89 -9.19
N SER A 108 -5.52 -12.42 -7.97
CA SER A 108 -6.50 -12.10 -6.93
C SER A 108 -5.84 -11.48 -5.71
N GLN A 109 -5.63 -10.15 -5.77
CA GLN A 109 -5.31 -9.20 -4.69
C GLN A 109 -4.05 -9.45 -3.82
N ALA A 110 -3.51 -10.66 -3.87
CA ALA A 110 -2.30 -11.13 -3.23
C ALA A 110 -1.08 -10.73 -4.07
N ARG A 111 -0.49 -9.57 -3.75
CA ARG A 111 0.67 -9.07 -4.49
C ARG A 111 1.96 -9.61 -3.87
N SER A 112 2.33 -10.82 -4.27
CA SER A 112 3.70 -11.31 -4.12
C SER A 112 4.59 -10.64 -5.17
N SER A 113 5.77 -10.18 -4.74
CA SER A 113 6.72 -9.47 -5.57
C SER A 113 8.08 -10.12 -5.49
N SER A 114 8.69 -10.35 -6.65
CA SER A 114 10.08 -10.81 -6.73
C SER A 114 11.04 -9.69 -6.33
N ALA A 115 12.24 -10.05 -5.89
CA ALA A 115 13.31 -9.09 -5.55
C ALA A 115 13.61 -8.12 -6.73
N CYS A 116 13.54 -8.60 -7.97
CA CYS A 116 13.74 -7.76 -9.16
C CYS A 116 12.66 -6.68 -9.31
N SER A 117 11.38 -7.06 -9.13
CA SER A 117 10.27 -6.11 -9.18
C SER A 117 10.32 -5.08 -8.04
N ARG A 118 10.82 -5.47 -6.86
CA ARG A 118 11.12 -4.54 -5.76
C ARG A 118 12.22 -3.54 -6.13
N GLY A 119 13.26 -3.97 -6.85
CA GLY A 119 14.31 -3.08 -7.34
C GLY A 119 13.77 -1.99 -8.28
N ILE A 120 12.84 -2.35 -9.16
CA ILE A 120 12.13 -1.39 -10.04
C ILE A 120 11.33 -0.40 -9.20
N LEU A 121 10.58 -0.90 -8.21
CA LEU A 121 9.78 -0.08 -7.31
C LEU A 121 10.62 0.92 -6.52
N LYS A 122 11.80 0.49 -6.04
CA LYS A 122 12.76 1.32 -5.32
C LYS A 122 13.26 2.48 -6.19
N ARG A 123 13.64 2.18 -7.44
CA ARG A 123 14.04 3.21 -8.41
C ARG A 123 12.90 4.21 -8.65
N HIS A 124 11.69 3.73 -8.92
CA HIS A 124 10.52 4.61 -9.12
C HIS A 124 10.29 5.55 -7.93
N CYS A 125 10.23 5.00 -6.70
CA CYS A 125 10.03 5.79 -5.49
C CYS A 125 11.13 6.86 -5.30
N SER A 126 12.38 6.51 -5.61
CA SER A 126 13.50 7.45 -5.53
C SER A 126 13.41 8.57 -6.57
N THR A 127 12.99 8.26 -7.79
CA THR A 127 12.78 9.23 -8.87
C THR A 127 11.62 10.15 -8.54
N SER A 128 10.47 9.62 -8.11
CA SER A 128 9.31 10.42 -7.71
C SER A 128 9.66 11.38 -6.58
N ARG A 129 10.39 10.92 -5.55
CA ARG A 129 10.85 11.77 -4.44
C ARG A 129 11.76 12.90 -4.93
N THR A 130 12.70 12.59 -5.83
CA THR A 130 13.63 13.60 -6.38
C THR A 130 12.90 14.60 -7.26
N SER A 131 11.95 14.14 -8.08
CA SER A 131 11.11 15.00 -8.93
C SER A 131 10.24 15.95 -8.10
N CYS A 132 9.58 15.44 -7.04
CA CYS A 132 8.81 16.27 -6.12
C CYS A 132 9.68 17.29 -5.38
N ALA A 133 10.87 16.89 -4.92
CA ALA A 133 11.80 17.81 -4.27
C ALA A 133 12.25 18.93 -5.23
N ALA A 134 12.57 18.58 -6.47
CA ALA A 134 12.94 19.55 -7.51
C ALA A 134 11.78 20.48 -7.89
N ALA A 135 10.54 19.99 -7.89
CA ALA A 135 9.36 20.82 -8.13
C ALA A 135 9.10 21.77 -6.95
N ALA A 136 9.29 21.32 -5.72
CA ALA A 136 9.14 22.15 -4.52
C ALA A 136 10.23 23.23 -4.39
N SER A 137 11.43 23.00 -4.92
CA SER A 137 12.51 23.99 -4.94
C SER A 137 12.40 25.00 -6.08
N ARG A 138 11.50 24.81 -7.04
CA ARG A 138 11.24 25.81 -8.08
C ARG A 138 10.40 26.93 -7.48
N PRO A 139 10.73 28.21 -7.74
CA PRO A 139 9.83 29.30 -7.38
C PRO A 139 8.48 29.06 -8.06
N THR A 140 7.44 28.92 -7.26
CA THR A 140 6.07 28.79 -7.77
C THR A 140 5.73 30.05 -8.56
N PRO A 141 5.17 29.97 -9.77
CA PRO A 141 4.55 31.15 -10.37
C PRO A 141 3.44 31.60 -9.43
N THR A 142 3.60 32.77 -8.84
CA THR A 142 2.60 33.44 -8.01
C THR A 142 1.24 33.31 -8.69
N SER A 143 0.29 32.66 -8.03
CA SER A 143 -1.10 32.67 -8.47
C SER A 143 -1.53 34.12 -8.59
N ALA A 144 -1.77 34.59 -9.82
CA ALA A 144 -2.28 35.93 -10.05
C ALA A 144 -3.56 36.12 -9.21
N PRO A 145 -3.69 37.21 -8.43
CA PRO A 145 -4.92 37.46 -7.69
C PRO A 145 -6.06 37.58 -8.70
N GLY A 146 -7.16 36.88 -8.41
CA GLY A 146 -8.33 36.83 -9.26
C GLY A 146 -8.78 38.24 -9.65
N ARG A 147 -8.84 38.51 -10.96
CA ARG A 147 -9.54 39.67 -11.48
C ARG A 147 -11.00 39.58 -11.04
N THR A 148 -11.37 40.31 -10.00
CA THR A 148 -12.76 40.63 -9.70
C THR A 148 -13.36 41.33 -10.93
N ARG A 149 -14.29 40.68 -11.62
CA ARG A 149 -15.10 41.34 -12.65
C ARG A 149 -15.88 42.48 -11.96
N PRO A 150 -15.86 43.71 -12.47
CA PRO A 150 -16.70 44.76 -11.90
C PRO A 150 -18.18 44.40 -12.09
N ALA A 151 -18.96 44.60 -11.03
CA ALA A 151 -20.40 44.43 -11.04
C ALA A 151 -21.02 45.37 -12.09
N ARG A 152 -21.81 44.80 -13.00
CA ARG A 152 -22.69 45.58 -13.87
C ARG A 152 -23.85 46.09 -13.01
N THR A 153 -23.83 47.37 -12.66
CA THR A 153 -25.01 48.06 -12.16
C THR A 153 -26.00 48.21 -13.32
N ALA A 154 -27.16 47.57 -13.22
CA ALA A 154 -28.31 47.87 -14.05
C ALA A 154 -29.06 49.03 -13.40
N THR A 155 -29.10 50.18 -14.08
CA THR A 155 -30.01 51.28 -13.76
C THR A 155 -31.41 50.93 -14.29
N ILE A 156 -32.43 51.30 -13.49
CA ILE A 156 -33.87 51.18 -13.77
C ILE A 156 -34.25 51.85 -15.09
#